data_AF-A0A1H7NM46-F1
#
_entry.id   AF-A0A1H7NM46-F1
#
_cell.length_a   1.000
_cell.length_b   1.000
_cell.length_c   1.000
_cell.angle_alpha   90.00
_cell.angle_beta   90.00
_cell.angle_gamma   90.00
#
_symmetry.space_group_name_H-M   'P 1'
#
loop_
_entity.id
_entity.type
_entity.pdbx_description
1 polymer ?
#
loop_
_entity_poly.entity_id
_entity_poly.type
_entity_poly.pdbx_seq_one_letter_code
_entity_poly.pdbx_strand_id
1 'polypeptide(L)'
;MKTSALLAGALVLAGCAAIAPTARQHFDLEAHRGGRGLAPENTLAAFSNAIDMGVTTLELDIGLTADGVVVISHDTSLNPDHTRDASGAWLAPKSGAPIRSLTLAQLQSYDVGRLDPASNYGKQFALQIPRDGERIPTLASLFEQVQARGADAATVRFNIETKIDPSKPDETAAPEPMVRALLAEIDKAKMADRVTIQSFDWRTLTLVGKLAPQMPRAYLTTPRTLKDKRWTDGFDPASFASVPQMVRAASANAPSPVIWSPAFADLTPEVIREAQKIGMKVLPWTVNQRADMQRLMDWGADGIITDYPDILRDLMRERGLSLPPPGKNSKS
;
A
#
# COMPACT_ATOMS: atom_id res chain seq x y z
N MET A 1 -68.19 43.17 -12.18
CA MET A 1 -67.65 41.82 -12.51
C MET A 1 -66.97 41.89 -13.87
N LYS A 2 -65.63 41.78 -13.91
CA LYS A 2 -64.80 41.12 -14.96
C LYS A 2 -63.32 41.49 -14.73
N THR A 3 -62.71 40.64 -13.91
CA THR A 3 -61.36 40.03 -13.99
C THR A 3 -60.23 40.71 -14.78
N SER A 4 -59.14 40.93 -14.04
CA SER A 4 -57.75 41.18 -14.41
C SER A 4 -57.11 40.13 -15.33
N ALA A 5 -56.10 40.54 -16.11
CA ALA A 5 -54.95 39.71 -16.45
C ALA A 5 -53.75 40.60 -16.83
N LEU A 6 -52.77 40.74 -15.94
CA LEU A 6 -51.41 41.15 -16.29
C LEU A 6 -50.62 39.89 -16.66
N LEU A 7 -50.10 39.82 -17.89
CA LEU A 7 -49.08 38.85 -18.27
C LEU A 7 -47.71 39.39 -17.85
N ALA A 8 -47.06 38.75 -16.87
CA ALA A 8 -45.64 38.92 -16.60
C ALA A 8 -44.86 37.89 -17.42
N GLY A 9 -44.04 38.36 -18.37
CA GLY A 9 -43.11 37.52 -19.12
C GLY A 9 -41.92 37.11 -18.24
N ALA A 10 -41.77 35.81 -18.01
CA ALA A 10 -40.60 35.25 -17.33
C ALA A 10 -39.44 35.09 -18.32
N LEU A 11 -38.37 35.85 -18.11
CA LEU A 11 -37.10 35.70 -18.80
C LEU A 11 -36.37 34.48 -18.21
N VAL A 12 -36.25 33.39 -18.96
CA VAL A 12 -35.43 32.23 -18.56
C VAL A 12 -33.97 32.53 -18.88
N LEU A 13 -33.23 33.03 -17.89
CA LEU A 13 -31.77 33.05 -17.92
C LEU A 13 -31.28 31.62 -17.70
N ALA A 14 -30.84 30.97 -18.79
CA ALA A 14 -30.09 29.73 -18.72
C ALA A 14 -28.74 30.00 -18.04
N GLY A 15 -28.69 29.77 -16.73
CA GLY A 15 -27.46 29.85 -15.96
C GLY A 15 -26.51 28.73 -16.36
N CYS A 16 -25.38 29.06 -16.98
CA CYS A 16 -24.21 28.21 -16.96
C CYS A 16 -23.81 28.04 -15.49
N ALA A 17 -24.22 26.94 -14.87
CA ALA A 17 -23.70 26.53 -13.58
C ALA A 17 -22.21 26.24 -13.76
N ALA A 18 -21.37 27.22 -13.44
CA ALA A 18 -19.96 26.97 -13.20
C ALA A 18 -19.88 25.91 -12.10
N ILE A 19 -19.36 24.73 -12.45
CA ILE A 19 -19.07 23.68 -11.49
C ILE A 19 -18.06 24.29 -10.52
N ALA A 20 -18.53 24.61 -9.30
CA ALA A 20 -17.65 25.05 -8.24
C ALA A 20 -16.57 23.98 -8.05
N PRO A 21 -15.29 24.35 -7.87
CA PRO A 21 -14.25 23.37 -7.62
C PRO A 21 -14.65 22.62 -6.35
N THR A 22 -14.94 21.32 -6.50
CA THR A 22 -15.11 20.42 -5.38
C THR A 22 -13.89 20.53 -4.48
N ALA A 23 -14.07 20.45 -3.16
CA ALA A 23 -12.96 20.44 -2.22
C ALA A 23 -11.88 19.49 -2.75
N ARG A 24 -10.65 19.98 -2.97
CA ARG A 24 -9.57 19.21 -3.62
C ARG A 24 -9.53 17.82 -2.99
N GLN A 25 -9.94 16.81 -3.75
CA GLN A 25 -9.94 15.43 -3.28
C GLN A 25 -8.50 15.06 -2.90
N HIS A 26 -8.31 14.63 -1.67
CA HIS A 26 -7.04 14.07 -1.23
C HIS A 26 -6.90 12.68 -1.86
N PHE A 27 -6.00 12.56 -2.84
CA PHE A 27 -5.72 11.32 -3.56
C PHE A 27 -4.50 10.63 -2.94
N ASP A 28 -4.64 9.36 -2.57
CA ASP A 28 -3.55 8.62 -1.89
C ASP A 28 -2.49 8.14 -2.88
N LEU A 29 -1.32 8.78 -2.84
CA LEU A 29 -0.12 8.35 -3.58
C LEU A 29 0.69 7.41 -2.69
N GLU A 30 0.58 6.10 -2.92
CA GLU A 30 1.33 5.10 -2.17
C GLU A 30 2.55 4.59 -2.97
N ALA A 31 3.73 4.73 -2.37
CA ALA A 31 4.98 4.22 -2.94
C ALA A 31 5.13 2.73 -2.59
N HIS A 32 4.81 1.86 -3.55
CA HIS A 32 4.89 0.40 -3.39
C HIS A 32 6.32 -0.01 -3.04
N ARG A 33 6.50 -0.60 -1.85
CA ARG A 33 7.80 -0.96 -1.28
C ARG A 33 8.81 0.21 -1.26
N GLY A 34 8.33 1.44 -1.08
CA GLY A 34 9.13 2.67 -1.15
C GLY A 34 9.44 3.17 -2.57
N GLY A 35 8.74 2.68 -3.60
CA GLY A 35 8.97 3.03 -4.99
C GLY A 35 10.02 2.13 -5.64
N ARG A 36 9.74 0.82 -5.63
CA ARG A 36 10.60 -0.25 -6.17
C ARG A 36 11.10 0.00 -7.60
N GLY A 37 10.40 0.79 -8.41
CA GLY A 37 10.86 1.15 -9.75
C GLY A 37 12.07 2.09 -9.76
N LEU A 38 12.36 2.75 -8.64
CA LEU A 38 13.33 3.85 -8.54
C LEU A 38 14.49 3.53 -7.59
N ALA A 39 14.25 2.76 -6.54
CA ALA A 39 15.24 2.36 -5.53
C ALA A 39 15.01 0.92 -5.05
N PRO A 40 15.99 0.27 -4.40
CA PRO A 40 15.87 -1.13 -3.98
C PRO A 40 14.70 -1.31 -3.02
N GLU A 41 13.78 -2.20 -3.36
CA GLU A 41 12.50 -2.33 -2.66
C GLU A 41 12.63 -2.59 -1.16
N ASN A 42 11.69 -2.05 -0.38
CA ASN A 42 11.59 -2.29 1.06
C ASN A 42 12.88 -1.96 1.84
N THR A 43 13.76 -1.10 1.30
CA THR A 43 14.97 -0.61 1.96
C THR A 43 14.80 0.78 2.56
N LEU A 44 15.65 1.13 3.52
CA LEU A 44 15.65 2.48 4.10
C LEU A 44 15.97 3.56 3.05
N ALA A 45 16.83 3.27 2.06
CA ALA A 45 17.06 4.17 0.95
C ALA A 45 15.80 4.39 0.07
N ALA A 46 15.03 3.35 -0.22
CA ALA A 46 13.79 3.51 -1.00
C ALA A 46 12.76 4.36 -0.25
N PHE A 47 12.55 4.10 1.04
CA PHE A 47 11.68 4.93 1.86
C PHE A 47 12.15 6.38 1.95
N SER A 48 13.45 6.63 2.11
CA SER A 48 14.01 7.99 2.07
C SER A 48 13.74 8.68 0.73
N ASN A 49 13.94 7.97 -0.40
CA ASN A 49 13.65 8.51 -1.73
C ASN A 49 12.17 8.86 -1.92
N ALA A 50 11.25 8.03 -1.42
CA ALA A 50 9.82 8.29 -1.46
C ALA A 50 9.42 9.50 -0.59
N ILE A 51 9.99 9.65 0.61
CA ILE A 51 9.76 10.84 1.46
C ILE A 51 10.28 12.10 0.77
N ASP A 52 11.50 12.06 0.22
CA ASP A 52 12.11 13.18 -0.51
C ASP A 52 11.25 13.64 -1.70
N MET A 53 10.58 12.70 -2.36
CA MET A 53 9.67 12.98 -3.46
C MET A 53 8.36 13.63 -2.99
N GLY A 54 7.92 13.34 -1.77
CA GLY A 54 6.66 13.81 -1.20
C GLY A 54 5.50 12.89 -1.55
N VAL A 55 5.61 11.60 -1.24
CA VAL A 55 4.49 10.66 -1.36
C VAL A 55 3.50 10.83 -0.20
N THR A 56 2.29 10.32 -0.35
CA THR A 56 1.30 10.34 0.73
C THR A 56 1.61 9.25 1.73
N THR A 57 1.89 8.05 1.23
CA THR A 57 1.98 6.82 2.02
C THR A 57 3.18 6.00 1.56
N LEU A 58 3.95 5.49 2.52
CA LEU A 58 4.92 4.42 2.29
C LEU A 58 4.17 3.10 2.40
N GLU A 59 4.13 2.36 1.30
CA GLU A 59 3.61 1.00 1.29
C GLU A 59 4.78 0.03 1.48
N LEU A 60 4.57 -1.00 2.30
CA LEU A 60 5.61 -1.95 2.67
C LEU A 60 5.04 -3.29 3.12
N ASP A 61 5.86 -4.32 3.02
CA ASP A 61 5.55 -5.68 3.47
C ASP A 61 6.35 -6.04 4.71
N ILE A 62 5.75 -6.79 5.65
CA ILE A 62 6.46 -7.28 6.84
C ILE A 62 6.44 -8.81 6.99
N GLY A 63 7.57 -9.32 7.46
CA GLY A 63 7.78 -10.68 7.94
C GLY A 63 8.19 -10.71 9.41
N LEU A 64 8.24 -11.92 9.99
CA LEU A 64 8.73 -12.14 11.35
C LEU A 64 9.93 -13.10 11.29
N THR A 65 11.02 -12.73 11.96
CA THR A 65 12.24 -13.56 12.07
C THR A 65 12.07 -14.70 13.08
N ALA A 66 13.02 -15.63 13.11
CA ALA A 66 13.04 -16.74 14.07
C ALA A 66 13.10 -16.27 15.54
N ASP A 67 13.72 -15.12 15.79
CA ASP A 67 13.83 -14.45 17.08
C ASP A 67 12.74 -13.39 17.32
N GLY A 68 11.68 -13.38 16.51
CA GLY A 68 10.46 -12.58 16.76
C GLY A 68 10.55 -11.10 16.39
N VAL A 69 11.52 -10.70 15.54
CA VAL A 69 11.68 -9.33 15.08
C VAL A 69 10.83 -9.08 13.83
N VAL A 70 10.12 -7.95 13.81
CA VAL A 70 9.38 -7.51 12.61
C VAL A 70 10.35 -6.88 11.61
N VAL A 71 10.52 -7.54 10.47
CA VAL A 71 11.39 -7.11 9.37
C VAL A 71 10.58 -6.75 8.14
N ILE A 72 11.10 -5.86 7.31
CA ILE A 72 10.43 -5.38 6.10
C ILE A 72 10.92 -6.21 4.91
N SER A 73 10.06 -7.09 4.38
CA SER A 73 10.36 -7.97 3.25
C SER A 73 9.09 -8.43 2.56
N HIS A 74 9.07 -8.40 1.23
CA HIS A 74 7.94 -8.88 0.44
C HIS A 74 7.87 -10.41 0.38
N ASP A 75 9.01 -11.07 0.21
CA ASP A 75 9.01 -12.52 0.02
C ASP A 75 9.07 -13.25 1.36
N THR A 76 8.45 -14.42 1.40
CA THR A 76 8.47 -15.32 2.58
C THR A 76 9.86 -15.91 2.82
N SER A 77 10.73 -15.84 1.82
CA SER A 77 12.12 -16.32 1.81
C SER A 77 13.03 -15.29 1.15
N LEU A 78 14.33 -15.35 1.43
CA LEU A 78 15.32 -14.52 0.74
C LEU A 78 15.23 -14.70 -0.78
N ASN A 79 15.00 -13.63 -1.53
CA ASN A 79 14.79 -13.72 -2.97
C ASN A 79 16.14 -13.64 -3.72
N PRO A 80 16.51 -14.68 -4.49
CA PRO A 80 17.77 -14.68 -5.25
C PRO A 80 17.89 -13.55 -6.28
N ASP A 81 16.77 -13.02 -6.77
CA ASP A 81 16.76 -11.97 -7.79
C ASP A 81 17.26 -10.61 -7.24
N HIS A 82 17.40 -10.47 -5.92
CA HIS A 82 17.87 -9.23 -5.30
C HIS A 82 18.62 -9.42 -3.97
N THR A 83 19.11 -10.63 -3.69
CA THR A 83 19.83 -10.91 -2.45
C THR A 83 21.23 -11.43 -2.75
N ARG A 84 22.23 -10.81 -2.12
CA ARG A 84 23.63 -11.26 -2.13
C ARG A 84 24.07 -11.67 -0.72
N ASP A 85 24.94 -12.68 -0.65
CA ASP A 85 25.56 -13.08 0.60
C ASP A 85 26.69 -12.12 1.04
N ALA A 86 27.33 -12.43 2.17
CA ALA A 86 28.41 -11.62 2.73
C ALA A 86 29.67 -11.54 1.83
N SER A 87 29.81 -12.42 0.84
CA SER A 87 30.88 -12.36 -0.16
C SER A 87 30.53 -11.45 -1.35
N GLY A 88 29.27 -11.01 -1.44
CA GLY A 88 28.73 -10.25 -2.57
C GLY A 88 28.23 -11.13 -3.72
N ALA A 89 28.16 -12.45 -3.54
CA ALA A 89 27.62 -13.37 -4.54
C ALA A 89 26.09 -13.40 -4.47
N TRP A 90 25.42 -13.42 -5.63
CA TRP A 90 23.98 -13.67 -5.71
C TRP A 90 23.65 -15.03 -5.10
N LEU A 91 22.52 -15.11 -4.39
CA LEU A 91 22.02 -16.42 -3.97
C LEU A 91 21.69 -17.28 -5.19
N ALA A 92 21.86 -18.60 -5.05
CA ALA A 92 21.49 -19.50 -6.11
C ALA A 92 19.96 -19.54 -6.29
N PRO A 93 19.45 -19.80 -7.52
CA PRO A 93 18.02 -19.94 -7.74
C PRO A 93 17.40 -20.97 -6.78
N LYS A 94 16.28 -20.59 -6.14
CA LYS A 94 15.56 -21.42 -5.15
C LYS A 94 16.37 -21.81 -3.90
N SER A 95 17.47 -21.11 -3.58
CA SER A 95 18.25 -21.35 -2.36
C SER A 95 17.91 -20.42 -1.19
N GLY A 96 16.92 -19.55 -1.36
CA GLY A 96 16.49 -18.60 -0.34
C GLY A 96 15.95 -19.29 0.90
N ALA A 97 16.55 -19.02 2.06
CA ALA A 97 15.99 -19.48 3.33
C ALA A 97 14.73 -18.67 3.69
N PRO A 98 13.70 -19.30 4.29
CA PRO A 98 12.54 -18.60 4.81
C PRO A 98 12.94 -17.54 5.83
N ILE A 99 12.36 -16.34 5.75
CA ILE A 99 12.64 -15.23 6.67
C ILE A 99 12.40 -15.67 8.13
N ARG A 100 11.33 -16.43 8.38
CA ARG A 100 11.02 -16.97 9.72
C ARG A 100 12.02 -17.99 10.27
N SER A 101 12.93 -18.49 9.44
CA SER A 101 13.95 -19.46 9.84
C SER A 101 15.27 -18.80 10.24
N LEU A 102 15.42 -17.50 9.97
CA LEU A 102 16.64 -16.74 10.24
C LEU A 102 16.41 -15.78 11.40
N THR A 103 17.41 -15.62 12.26
CA THR A 103 17.42 -14.52 13.24
C THR A 103 17.69 -13.18 12.56
N LEU A 104 17.38 -12.07 13.22
CA LEU A 104 17.74 -10.75 12.70
C LEU A 104 19.24 -10.66 12.39
N ALA A 105 20.09 -11.15 13.30
CA ALA A 105 21.55 -11.11 13.12
C ALA A 105 22.01 -11.86 11.86
N GLN A 106 21.38 -13.00 11.54
CA GLN A 106 21.65 -13.75 10.31
C GLN A 106 21.16 -12.98 9.07
N LEU A 107 19.95 -12.41 9.12
CA LEU A 107 19.40 -11.61 8.01
C LEU A 107 20.25 -10.39 7.68
N GLN A 108 20.82 -9.72 8.70
CA GLN A 108 21.68 -8.55 8.51
C GLN A 108 23.02 -8.85 7.81
N SER A 109 23.34 -10.13 7.56
CA SER A 109 24.51 -10.51 6.76
C SER A 109 24.29 -10.41 5.25
N TYR A 110 23.03 -10.33 4.80
CA TYR A 110 22.68 -10.30 3.37
C TYR A 110 22.48 -8.89 2.85
N ASP A 111 22.95 -8.65 1.63
CA ASP A 111 22.77 -7.38 0.92
C ASP A 111 21.58 -7.46 -0.02
N VAL A 112 20.64 -6.50 0.11
CA VAL A 112 19.44 -6.37 -0.73
C VAL A 112 19.40 -5.06 -1.50
N GLY A 113 20.54 -4.39 -1.63
CA GLY A 113 20.65 -3.06 -2.22
C GLY A 113 20.64 -3.01 -3.75
N ARG A 114 20.46 -4.14 -4.42
CA ARG A 114 20.53 -4.22 -5.88
C ARG A 114 19.84 -5.48 -6.40
N LEU A 115 19.25 -5.38 -7.58
CA LEU A 115 18.70 -6.51 -8.34
C LEU A 115 19.78 -7.23 -9.16
N ASP A 116 19.66 -8.54 -9.30
CA ASP A 116 20.46 -9.33 -10.24
C ASP A 116 20.07 -8.93 -11.68
N PRO A 117 20.96 -8.26 -12.44
CA PRO A 117 20.64 -7.82 -13.80
C PRO A 117 20.39 -8.99 -14.77
N ALA A 118 20.82 -10.22 -14.44
CA ALA A 118 20.57 -11.40 -15.25
C ALA A 118 19.15 -11.96 -15.05
N SER A 119 18.56 -11.74 -13.88
CA SER A 119 17.21 -12.20 -13.53
C SER A 119 16.12 -11.51 -14.36
N ASN A 120 14.96 -12.13 -14.50
CA ASN A 120 13.82 -11.49 -15.16
C ASN A 120 13.33 -10.28 -14.36
N TYR A 121 13.42 -10.35 -13.04
CA TYR A 121 13.04 -9.27 -12.14
C TYR A 121 13.95 -8.05 -12.28
N GLY A 122 15.27 -8.26 -12.32
CA GLY A 122 16.24 -7.20 -12.58
C GLY A 122 16.05 -6.56 -13.95
N LYS A 123 15.69 -7.34 -14.98
CA LYS A 123 15.35 -6.79 -16.31
C LYS A 123 14.07 -5.94 -16.29
N GLN A 124 13.08 -6.35 -15.51
CA GLN A 124 11.82 -5.61 -15.36
C GLN A 124 12.04 -4.22 -14.74
N PHE A 125 12.98 -4.10 -13.80
CA PHE A 125 13.31 -2.86 -13.09
C PHE A 125 14.72 -2.37 -13.40
N ALA A 126 15.15 -2.48 -14.67
CA ALA A 126 16.52 -2.18 -15.08
C ALA A 126 16.96 -0.72 -14.85
N LEU A 127 16.02 0.20 -14.60
CA LEU A 127 16.27 1.61 -14.31
C LEU A 127 16.33 1.92 -12.80
N GLN A 128 16.11 0.93 -11.93
CA GLN A 128 16.23 1.10 -10.49
C GLN A 128 17.66 1.50 -10.12
N ILE A 129 17.81 2.52 -9.27
CA ILE A 129 19.13 3.00 -8.85
C ILE A 129 19.61 2.16 -7.65
N PRO A 130 20.70 1.39 -7.78
CA PRO A 130 21.17 0.52 -6.69
C PRO A 130 21.76 1.32 -5.53
N ARG A 131 21.68 0.72 -4.34
CA ARG A 131 22.23 1.21 -3.07
C ARG A 131 22.90 0.04 -2.35
N ASP A 132 24.05 -0.41 -2.87
CA ASP A 132 24.84 -1.47 -2.24
C ASP A 132 25.12 -1.12 -0.77
N GLY A 133 25.05 -2.13 0.11
CA GLY A 133 25.14 -1.96 1.55
C GLY A 133 23.79 -1.96 2.26
N GLU A 134 22.67 -1.80 1.56
CA GLU A 134 21.34 -1.96 2.16
C GLU A 134 21.12 -3.38 2.65
N ARG A 135 20.41 -3.48 3.77
CA ARG A 135 20.02 -4.73 4.45
C ARG A 135 18.49 -4.77 4.52
N ILE A 136 17.94 -5.95 4.76
CA ILE A 136 16.52 -6.10 5.11
C ILE A 136 16.30 -5.31 6.41
N PRO A 137 15.54 -4.19 6.40
CA PRO A 137 15.41 -3.36 7.59
C PRO A 137 14.39 -3.94 8.57
N THR A 138 14.48 -3.52 9.84
CA THR A 138 13.40 -3.77 10.80
C THR A 138 12.32 -2.71 10.63
N LEU A 139 11.07 -3.01 11.01
CA LEU A 139 10.01 -2.00 11.05
C LEU A 139 10.39 -0.84 12.00
N ALA A 140 11.03 -1.16 13.13
CA ALA A 140 11.57 -0.17 14.07
C ALA A 140 12.53 0.82 13.38
N SER A 141 13.47 0.33 12.55
CA SER A 141 14.44 1.18 11.87
C SER A 141 13.81 2.15 10.86
N LEU A 142 12.72 1.74 10.20
CA LEU A 142 11.94 2.65 9.35
C LEU A 142 11.24 3.73 10.19
N PHE A 143 10.61 3.36 11.31
CA PHE A 143 9.99 4.35 12.19
C PHE A 143 11.01 5.33 12.77
N GLU A 144 12.18 4.85 13.18
CA GLU A 144 13.30 5.68 13.63
C GLU A 144 13.76 6.64 12.52
N GLN A 145 13.92 6.15 11.28
CA GLN A 145 14.25 7.01 10.13
C GLN A 145 13.20 8.12 9.95
N VAL A 146 11.91 7.78 9.96
CA VAL A 146 10.84 8.77 9.79
C VAL A 146 10.79 9.78 10.94
N GLN A 147 11.02 9.35 12.18
CA GLN A 147 11.09 10.25 13.33
C GLN A 147 12.30 11.18 13.23
N ALA A 148 13.47 10.66 12.84
CA ALA A 148 14.69 11.45 12.67
C ALA A 148 14.57 12.51 11.58
N ARG A 149 13.74 12.27 10.56
CA ARG A 149 13.41 13.25 9.50
C ARG A 149 12.53 14.40 10.00
N GLY A 150 11.84 14.25 11.13
CA GLY A 150 11.06 15.32 11.76
C GLY A 150 10.03 15.94 10.82
N ALA A 151 10.11 17.26 10.62
CA ALA A 151 9.18 18.01 9.78
C ALA A 151 9.13 17.51 8.32
N ASP A 152 10.26 17.04 7.79
CA ASP A 152 10.38 16.57 6.41
C ASP A 152 9.59 15.28 6.14
N ALA A 153 9.26 14.53 7.19
CA ALA A 153 8.45 13.33 7.10
C ALA A 153 7.18 13.41 7.97
N ALA A 154 6.76 14.61 8.40
CA ALA A 154 5.67 14.76 9.36
C ALA A 154 4.32 14.24 8.85
N THR A 155 4.10 14.31 7.53
CA THR A 155 2.80 13.99 6.92
C THR A 155 2.73 12.60 6.29
N VAL A 156 3.86 11.89 6.14
CA VAL A 156 3.85 10.60 5.43
C VAL A 156 3.06 9.55 6.23
N ARG A 157 2.31 8.69 5.57
CA ARG A 157 1.57 7.59 6.21
C ARG A 157 2.25 6.26 5.92
N PHE A 158 1.76 5.20 6.54
CA PHE A 158 2.23 3.83 6.30
C PHE A 158 1.06 2.93 5.94
N ASN A 159 1.21 2.12 4.90
CA ASN A 159 0.33 1.02 4.58
C ASN A 159 1.12 -0.28 4.69
N ILE A 160 0.93 -1.00 5.80
CA ILE A 160 1.80 -2.13 6.20
C ILE A 160 1.10 -3.45 5.89
N GLU A 161 1.64 -4.23 4.96
CA GLU A 161 1.15 -5.57 4.62
C GLU A 161 1.70 -6.63 5.59
N THR A 162 0.83 -7.37 6.27
CA THR A 162 1.27 -8.59 6.98
C THR A 162 1.50 -9.72 5.97
N LYS A 163 2.76 -10.10 5.72
CA LYS A 163 3.08 -11.09 4.70
C LYS A 163 2.96 -12.52 5.20
N ILE A 164 1.75 -13.06 5.09
CA ILE A 164 1.43 -14.45 5.46
C ILE A 164 0.89 -15.17 4.22
N ASP A 165 1.43 -16.36 3.96
CA ASP A 165 0.89 -17.26 2.96
C ASP A 165 0.25 -18.48 3.64
N PRO A 166 -1.10 -18.55 3.73
CA PRO A 166 -1.79 -19.69 4.33
C PRO A 166 -1.57 -21.02 3.59
N SER A 167 -1.03 -21.01 2.37
CA SER A 167 -0.64 -22.22 1.63
C SER A 167 0.77 -22.70 1.94
N LYS A 168 1.58 -21.88 2.63
CA LYS A 168 2.96 -22.18 3.05
C LYS A 168 3.14 -21.91 4.55
N PRO A 169 2.42 -22.63 5.43
CA PRO A 169 2.45 -22.38 6.87
C PRO A 169 3.82 -22.61 7.51
N ASP A 170 4.78 -23.21 6.80
CA ASP A 170 6.17 -23.41 7.23
C ASP A 170 7.13 -22.29 6.80
N GLU A 171 6.71 -21.37 5.92
CA GLU A 171 7.54 -20.26 5.45
C GLU A 171 7.21 -18.92 6.13
N THR A 172 6.04 -18.79 6.75
CA THR A 172 5.63 -17.56 7.46
C THR A 172 5.26 -17.82 8.91
N ALA A 173 5.24 -16.77 9.74
CA ALA A 173 4.66 -16.85 11.07
C ALA A 173 3.14 -17.07 10.99
N ALA A 174 2.55 -17.61 12.07
CA ALA A 174 1.10 -17.66 12.21
C ALA A 174 0.51 -16.23 12.37
N PRO A 175 -0.78 -16.02 12.03
CA PRO A 175 -1.42 -14.70 12.09
C PRO A 175 -1.31 -13.98 13.44
N GLU A 176 -1.49 -14.69 14.56
CA GLU A 176 -1.50 -14.04 15.88
C GLU A 176 -0.13 -13.52 16.34
N PRO A 177 0.98 -14.30 16.29
CA PRO A 177 2.32 -13.77 16.55
C PRO A 177 2.67 -12.57 15.66
N MET A 178 2.34 -12.63 14.37
CA MET A 178 2.58 -11.53 13.42
C MET A 178 1.85 -10.25 13.84
N VAL A 179 0.54 -10.34 14.09
CA VAL A 179 -0.27 -9.16 14.45
C VAL A 179 0.16 -8.59 15.80
N ARG A 180 0.47 -9.43 16.79
CA ARG A 180 0.92 -8.96 18.11
C ARG A 180 2.27 -8.23 18.02
N ALA A 181 3.22 -8.78 17.27
CA ALA A 181 4.53 -8.14 17.07
C ALA A 181 4.39 -6.81 16.31
N LEU A 182 3.59 -6.77 15.24
CA LEU A 182 3.31 -5.54 14.49
C LEU A 182 2.69 -4.46 15.39
N LEU A 183 1.63 -4.78 16.13
CA LEU A 183 0.96 -3.81 17.01
C LEU A 183 1.89 -3.30 18.11
N ALA A 184 2.77 -4.15 18.66
CA ALA A 184 3.76 -3.75 19.65
C ALA A 184 4.78 -2.75 19.08
N GLU A 185 5.28 -2.96 17.86
CA GLU A 185 6.20 -2.02 17.21
C GLU A 185 5.53 -0.68 16.88
N ILE A 186 4.26 -0.70 16.41
CA ILE A 186 3.49 0.52 16.14
C ILE A 186 3.28 1.34 17.42
N ASP A 187 2.89 0.68 18.53
CA ASP A 187 2.66 1.33 19.83
C ASP A 187 3.95 1.92 20.39
N LYS A 188 5.04 1.13 20.41
CA LYS A 188 6.37 1.55 20.84
C LYS A 188 6.86 2.78 20.08
N ALA A 189 6.65 2.83 18.77
CA ALA A 189 7.02 3.96 17.92
C ALA A 189 6.03 5.13 17.96
N LYS A 190 4.87 4.98 18.62
CA LYS A 190 3.78 5.97 18.65
C LYS A 190 3.32 6.38 17.25
N MET A 191 3.21 5.41 16.35
CA MET A 191 2.86 5.63 14.93
C MET A 191 1.41 5.28 14.58
N ALA A 192 0.58 4.88 15.54
CA ALA A 192 -0.77 4.37 15.30
C ALA A 192 -1.64 5.27 14.41
N ASP A 193 -1.59 6.60 14.58
CA ASP A 193 -2.41 7.55 13.80
C ASP A 193 -2.00 7.67 12.32
N ARG A 194 -0.84 7.12 11.95
CA ARG A 194 -0.25 7.17 10.61
C ARG A 194 -0.31 5.83 9.88
N VAL A 195 -0.77 4.78 10.55
CA VAL A 195 -0.72 3.40 10.02
C VAL A 195 -2.09 2.96 9.52
N THR A 196 -2.09 2.32 8.35
CA THR A 196 -3.11 1.39 7.88
C THR A 196 -2.48 -0.01 7.84
N ILE A 197 -3.19 -1.03 8.31
CA ILE A 197 -2.75 -2.42 8.15
C ILE A 197 -3.48 -3.04 6.96
N GLN A 198 -2.73 -3.58 6.01
CA GLN A 198 -3.28 -4.31 4.87
C GLN A 198 -2.91 -5.79 4.91
N SER A 199 -3.70 -6.64 4.25
CA SER A 199 -3.37 -8.06 4.13
C SER A 199 -4.20 -8.77 3.08
N PHE A 200 -3.60 -9.77 2.44
CA PHE A 200 -4.32 -10.81 1.72
C PHE A 200 -4.89 -11.88 2.62
N ASP A 201 -4.23 -12.18 3.73
CA ASP A 201 -4.70 -13.15 4.72
C ASP A 201 -5.62 -12.43 5.71
N TRP A 202 -6.91 -12.41 5.42
CA TRP A 202 -7.91 -11.66 6.17
C TRP A 202 -8.01 -12.09 7.64
N ARG A 203 -7.47 -13.26 8.02
CA ARG A 203 -7.35 -13.66 9.43
C ARG A 203 -6.55 -12.65 10.25
N THR A 204 -5.53 -12.04 9.64
CA THR A 204 -4.74 -10.97 10.26
C THR A 204 -5.59 -9.72 10.51
N LEU A 205 -6.42 -9.31 9.55
CA LEU A 205 -7.30 -8.15 9.68
C LEU A 205 -8.43 -8.38 10.69
N THR A 206 -8.94 -9.62 10.78
CA THR A 206 -9.85 -10.06 11.84
C THR A 206 -9.20 -9.93 13.21
N LEU A 207 -7.94 -10.37 13.37
CA LEU A 207 -7.20 -10.25 14.62
C LEU A 207 -6.90 -8.80 14.98
N VAL A 208 -6.51 -7.96 14.02
CA VAL A 208 -6.34 -6.52 14.22
C VAL A 208 -7.66 -5.91 14.71
N GLY A 209 -8.79 -6.28 14.12
CA GLY A 209 -10.11 -5.80 14.57
C GLY A 209 -10.47 -6.18 16.01
N LYS A 210 -9.92 -7.28 16.54
CA LYS A 210 -10.11 -7.70 17.93
C LYS A 210 -9.14 -6.99 18.89
N LEU A 211 -7.90 -6.78 18.48
CA LEU A 211 -6.82 -6.31 19.35
C LEU A 211 -6.62 -4.78 19.30
N ALA A 212 -6.92 -4.16 18.16
CA ALA A 212 -6.79 -2.72 17.90
C ALA A 212 -7.95 -2.25 16.99
N PRO A 213 -9.21 -2.25 17.47
CA PRO A 213 -10.40 -2.00 16.66
C PRO A 213 -10.37 -0.65 15.93
N GLN A 214 -9.68 0.35 16.49
CA GLN A 214 -9.51 1.69 15.92
C GLN A 214 -8.52 1.75 14.74
N MET A 215 -7.72 0.72 14.53
CA MET A 215 -6.71 0.70 13.47
C MET A 215 -7.38 0.61 12.08
N PRO A 216 -7.07 1.52 11.14
CA PRO A 216 -7.51 1.41 9.76
C PRO A 216 -7.03 0.10 9.12
N ARG A 217 -7.89 -0.48 8.29
CA ARG A 217 -7.66 -1.78 7.65
C ARG A 217 -7.95 -1.74 6.16
N ALA A 218 -7.05 -2.33 5.38
CA ALA A 218 -7.16 -2.46 3.93
C ALA A 218 -7.18 -3.95 3.51
N TYR A 219 -8.22 -4.33 2.77
CA TYR A 219 -8.44 -5.72 2.37
C TYR A 219 -7.91 -5.95 0.95
N LEU A 220 -6.82 -6.70 0.83
CA LEU A 220 -6.20 -7.01 -0.46
C LEU A 220 -6.95 -8.16 -1.16
N THR A 221 -7.16 -8.05 -2.48
CA THR A 221 -7.82 -9.09 -3.28
C THR A 221 -7.17 -9.29 -4.66
N THR A 222 -7.14 -10.54 -5.11
CA THR A 222 -6.86 -10.95 -6.50
C THR A 222 -7.85 -12.04 -6.90
N PRO A 223 -7.98 -12.40 -8.19
CA PRO A 223 -8.81 -13.53 -8.59
C PRO A 223 -8.28 -14.85 -8.02
N ARG A 224 -6.98 -14.94 -7.71
CA ARG A 224 -6.36 -16.10 -7.08
C ARG A 224 -6.79 -16.23 -5.62
N THR A 225 -6.65 -15.17 -4.83
CA THR A 225 -6.93 -15.22 -3.39
C THR A 225 -8.43 -15.35 -3.10
N LEU A 226 -9.29 -14.77 -3.94
CA LEU A 226 -10.75 -14.91 -3.80
C LEU A 226 -11.25 -16.35 -4.06
N LYS A 227 -10.51 -17.17 -4.80
CA LYS A 227 -10.88 -18.58 -5.07
C LYS A 227 -10.55 -19.53 -3.92
N ASP A 228 -9.74 -19.11 -2.95
CA ASP A 228 -9.27 -19.95 -1.86
C ASP A 228 -9.60 -19.31 -0.51
N LYS A 229 -10.59 -19.90 0.16
CA LYS A 229 -11.16 -19.40 1.42
C LYS A 229 -10.16 -19.28 2.56
N ARG A 230 -8.99 -19.91 2.44
CA ARG A 230 -7.90 -19.76 3.42
C ARG A 230 -7.37 -18.33 3.47
N TRP A 231 -7.44 -17.58 2.37
CA TRP A 231 -7.04 -16.18 2.32
C TRP A 231 -8.11 -15.26 2.88
N THR A 232 -9.38 -15.59 2.69
CA THR A 232 -10.51 -14.69 2.98
C THR A 232 -11.16 -14.97 4.34
N ASP A 233 -10.44 -15.60 5.28
CA ASP A 233 -10.96 -15.99 6.60
C ASP A 233 -12.30 -16.76 6.52
N GLY A 234 -12.40 -17.66 5.52
CA GLY A 234 -13.58 -18.48 5.31
C GLY A 234 -14.69 -17.85 4.45
N PHE A 235 -14.61 -16.57 4.12
CA PHE A 235 -15.61 -15.90 3.27
C PHE A 235 -15.55 -16.45 1.85
N ASP A 236 -16.72 -16.77 1.27
CA ASP A 236 -16.85 -17.29 -0.08
C ASP A 236 -17.43 -16.22 -1.01
N PRO A 237 -16.74 -15.79 -2.08
CA PRO A 237 -17.29 -14.79 -3.00
C PRO A 237 -18.62 -15.22 -3.63
N ALA A 238 -18.90 -16.52 -3.78
CA ALA A 238 -20.17 -17.02 -4.31
C ALA A 238 -21.36 -16.75 -3.37
N SER A 239 -21.12 -16.39 -2.11
CA SER A 239 -22.15 -16.05 -1.12
C SER A 239 -22.50 -14.56 -1.12
N PHE A 240 -21.87 -13.74 -1.97
CA PHE A 240 -22.07 -12.29 -2.03
C PHE A 240 -22.40 -11.87 -3.46
N ALA A 241 -23.15 -10.78 -3.61
CA ALA A 241 -23.46 -10.27 -4.95
C ALA A 241 -22.23 -9.66 -5.65
N SER A 242 -21.23 -9.23 -4.88
CA SER A 242 -20.01 -8.61 -5.39
C SER A 242 -18.87 -8.73 -4.37
N VAL A 243 -17.62 -8.56 -4.84
CA VAL A 243 -16.43 -8.50 -3.97
C VAL A 243 -16.50 -7.32 -3.00
N PRO A 244 -16.93 -6.09 -3.39
CA PRO A 244 -17.16 -5.01 -2.43
C PRO A 244 -18.08 -5.40 -1.26
N GLN A 245 -19.19 -6.10 -1.52
CA GLN A 245 -20.10 -6.54 -0.46
C GLN A 245 -19.46 -7.58 0.47
N MET A 246 -18.67 -8.50 -0.09
CA MET A 246 -17.89 -9.46 0.69
C MET A 246 -16.89 -8.77 1.61
N VAL A 247 -16.13 -7.80 1.09
CA VAL A 247 -15.17 -7.01 1.88
C VAL A 247 -15.90 -6.24 2.98
N ARG A 248 -17.03 -5.59 2.66
CA ARG A 248 -17.85 -4.87 3.63
C ARG A 248 -18.34 -5.76 4.77
N ALA A 249 -18.73 -7.00 4.46
CA ALA A 249 -19.13 -7.98 5.47
C ALA A 249 -17.95 -8.40 6.36
N ALA A 250 -16.77 -8.67 5.75
CA ALA A 250 -15.54 -9.01 6.48
C ALA A 250 -15.02 -7.84 7.34
N SER A 251 -15.39 -6.61 7.00
CA SER A 251 -14.95 -5.38 7.67
C SER A 251 -15.99 -4.77 8.61
N ALA A 252 -17.03 -5.51 9.04
CA ALA A 252 -18.17 -4.93 9.76
C ALA A 252 -17.79 -4.13 11.03
N ASN A 253 -16.68 -4.49 11.68
CA ASN A 253 -16.14 -3.83 12.88
C ASN A 253 -14.96 -2.90 12.59
N ALA A 254 -14.73 -2.52 11.33
CA ALA A 254 -13.65 -1.63 10.94
C ALA A 254 -14.05 -0.15 10.98
N PRO A 255 -13.13 0.74 11.39
CA PRO A 255 -13.40 2.17 11.37
C PRO A 255 -13.58 2.60 9.91
N SER A 256 -14.55 3.48 9.67
CA SER A 256 -14.75 4.07 8.35
C SER A 256 -13.71 5.17 8.07
N PRO A 257 -13.27 5.33 6.81
CA PRO A 257 -13.58 4.45 5.68
C PRO A 257 -12.74 3.16 5.72
N VAL A 258 -13.38 2.04 5.37
CA VAL A 258 -12.66 0.78 5.09
C VAL A 258 -12.00 0.90 3.72
N ILE A 259 -10.81 0.32 3.54
CA ILE A 259 -10.13 0.31 2.26
C ILE A 259 -10.29 -1.07 1.60
N TRP A 260 -10.73 -1.08 0.36
CA TRP A 260 -10.60 -2.24 -0.53
C TRP A 260 -9.43 -2.00 -1.49
N SER A 261 -8.48 -2.94 -1.53
CA SER A 261 -7.24 -2.83 -2.29
C SER A 261 -7.11 -3.98 -3.31
N PRO A 262 -7.80 -3.89 -4.46
CA PRO A 262 -7.78 -4.95 -5.47
C PRO A 262 -6.60 -4.86 -6.44
N ALA A 263 -6.24 -5.98 -7.05
CA ALA A 263 -5.43 -5.97 -8.27
C ALA A 263 -6.14 -5.12 -9.35
N PHE A 264 -5.43 -4.17 -9.93
CA PHE A 264 -6.06 -3.13 -10.75
C PHE A 264 -6.76 -3.66 -12.01
N ALA A 265 -6.31 -4.80 -12.53
CA ALA A 265 -6.87 -5.43 -13.72
C ALA A 265 -8.33 -5.92 -13.52
N ASP A 266 -8.76 -6.08 -12.27
CA ASP A 266 -10.11 -6.55 -11.93
C ASP A 266 -11.14 -5.41 -11.83
N LEU A 267 -10.72 -4.16 -12.02
CA LEU A 267 -11.56 -3.00 -11.80
C LEU A 267 -12.36 -2.57 -13.03
N THR A 268 -13.56 -2.10 -12.75
CA THR A 268 -14.42 -1.32 -13.66
C THR A 268 -14.91 -0.06 -12.93
N PRO A 269 -15.33 0.99 -13.64
CA PRO A 269 -15.88 2.17 -12.98
C PRO A 269 -17.16 1.85 -12.18
N GLU A 270 -17.92 0.82 -12.55
CA GLU A 270 -19.12 0.37 -11.84
C GLU A 270 -18.78 -0.21 -10.46
N VAL A 271 -17.78 -1.09 -10.38
CA VAL A 271 -17.41 -1.74 -9.10
C VAL A 271 -16.72 -0.77 -8.15
N ILE A 272 -15.98 0.23 -8.66
CA ILE A 272 -15.44 1.33 -7.86
C ILE A 272 -16.58 2.13 -7.21
N ARG A 273 -17.56 2.55 -8.01
CA ARG A 273 -18.73 3.29 -7.51
C ARG A 273 -19.56 2.47 -6.52
N GLU A 274 -19.70 1.16 -6.73
CA GLU A 274 -20.37 0.27 -5.77
C GLU A 274 -19.65 0.28 -4.42
N ALA A 275 -18.33 0.06 -4.42
CA ALA A 275 -17.51 0.07 -3.21
C ALA A 275 -17.61 1.39 -2.44
N GLN A 276 -17.53 2.52 -3.15
CA GLN A 276 -17.65 3.85 -2.56
C GLN A 276 -19.05 4.13 -2.00
N LYS A 277 -20.10 3.68 -2.70
CA LYS A 277 -21.49 3.80 -2.22
C LYS A 277 -21.73 3.07 -0.90
N ILE A 278 -20.99 2.00 -0.63
CA ILE A 278 -21.04 1.26 0.64
C ILE A 278 -19.97 1.72 1.65
N GLY A 279 -19.40 2.91 1.45
CA GLY A 279 -18.56 3.61 2.43
C GLY A 279 -17.10 3.15 2.45
N MET A 280 -16.60 2.56 1.37
CA MET A 280 -15.20 2.16 1.23
C MET A 280 -14.41 3.13 0.35
N LYS A 281 -13.11 3.19 0.57
CA LYS A 281 -12.14 3.71 -0.39
C LYS A 281 -11.60 2.59 -1.26
N VAL A 282 -11.24 2.88 -2.50
CA VAL A 282 -10.66 1.91 -3.45
C VAL A 282 -9.24 2.33 -3.85
N LEU A 283 -8.25 1.54 -3.45
CA LEU A 283 -6.82 1.79 -3.68
C LEU A 283 -6.19 0.61 -4.43
N PRO A 284 -6.25 0.56 -5.78
CA PRO A 284 -5.68 -0.54 -6.54
C PRO A 284 -4.15 -0.59 -6.56
N TRP A 285 -3.63 -1.79 -6.79
CA TRP A 285 -2.20 -2.08 -6.91
C TRP A 285 -1.91 -3.11 -8.04
N THR A 286 -0.67 -3.27 -8.48
CA THR A 286 0.38 -2.23 -8.53
C THR A 286 0.30 -1.58 -9.91
N VAL A 287 0.00 -0.29 -9.98
CA VAL A 287 -0.29 0.39 -11.25
C VAL A 287 0.94 1.15 -11.73
N ASN A 288 1.60 0.65 -12.77
CA ASN A 288 2.88 1.20 -13.21
C ASN A 288 2.81 1.97 -14.53
N GLN A 289 1.81 1.70 -15.37
CA GLN A 289 1.64 2.40 -16.63
C GLN A 289 0.85 3.68 -16.41
N ARG A 290 1.37 4.80 -16.92
CA ARG A 290 0.71 6.11 -16.82
C ARG A 290 -0.73 6.10 -17.35
N ALA A 291 -0.98 5.37 -18.45
CA ALA A 291 -2.31 5.24 -19.02
C ALA A 291 -3.30 4.52 -18.08
N ASP A 292 -2.83 3.49 -17.36
CA ASP A 292 -3.65 2.78 -16.37
C ASP A 292 -3.90 3.67 -15.14
N MET A 293 -2.90 4.45 -14.69
CA MET A 293 -3.07 5.44 -13.63
C MET A 293 -4.13 6.46 -13.99
N GLN A 294 -4.05 7.05 -15.20
CA GLN A 294 -5.05 7.99 -15.70
C GLN A 294 -6.44 7.38 -15.72
N ARG A 295 -6.58 6.17 -16.27
CA ARG A 295 -7.86 5.46 -16.36
C ARG A 295 -8.49 5.24 -14.98
N LEU A 296 -7.71 4.80 -13.99
CA LEU A 296 -8.21 4.54 -12.64
C LEU A 296 -8.57 5.82 -11.89
N MET A 297 -7.81 6.91 -12.10
CA MET A 297 -8.16 8.24 -11.59
C MET A 297 -9.47 8.74 -12.22
N ASP A 298 -9.67 8.55 -13.53
CA ASP A 298 -10.90 8.94 -14.23
C ASP A 298 -12.11 8.11 -13.78
N TRP A 299 -11.89 6.86 -13.41
CA TRP A 299 -12.93 6.01 -12.82
C TRP A 299 -13.22 6.32 -11.36
N GLY A 300 -12.44 7.19 -10.73
CA GLY A 300 -12.66 7.71 -9.38
C GLY A 300 -12.01 6.88 -8.27
N ALA A 301 -10.92 6.15 -8.53
CA ALA A 301 -10.13 5.54 -7.46
C ALA A 301 -9.71 6.60 -6.41
N ASP A 302 -9.61 6.20 -5.14
CA ASP A 302 -9.28 7.11 -4.03
C ASP A 302 -7.77 7.29 -3.84
N GLY A 303 -6.98 6.38 -4.42
CA GLY A 303 -5.53 6.37 -4.41
C GLY A 303 -4.98 5.27 -5.31
N ILE A 304 -3.68 5.20 -5.48
CA ILE A 304 -3.00 4.17 -6.28
C ILE A 304 -1.70 3.78 -5.57
N ILE A 305 -1.45 2.47 -5.53
CA ILE A 305 -0.17 1.87 -5.13
C ILE A 305 0.66 1.62 -6.39
N THR A 306 1.87 2.17 -6.45
CA THR A 306 2.72 2.12 -7.65
C THR A 306 4.20 1.94 -7.34
N ASP A 307 4.91 1.24 -8.22
CA ASP A 307 6.38 1.17 -8.20
C ASP A 307 7.03 2.49 -8.65
N TYR A 308 6.29 3.35 -9.36
CA TYR A 308 6.75 4.60 -9.98
C TYR A 308 5.99 5.81 -9.42
N PRO A 309 6.22 6.17 -8.15
CA PRO A 309 5.50 7.26 -7.48
C PRO A 309 5.78 8.63 -8.11
N ASP A 310 6.90 8.80 -8.82
CA ASP A 310 7.24 9.98 -9.59
C ASP A 310 6.24 10.24 -10.71
N ILE A 311 5.90 9.20 -11.47
CA ILE A 311 4.94 9.27 -12.58
C ILE A 311 3.55 9.65 -12.04
N LEU A 312 3.10 9.00 -10.96
CA LEU A 312 1.79 9.29 -10.38
C LEU A 312 1.75 10.69 -9.77
N ARG A 313 2.81 11.13 -9.11
CA ARG A 313 2.92 12.49 -8.56
C ARG A 313 2.86 13.55 -9.66
N ASP A 314 3.54 13.33 -10.78
CA ASP A 314 3.47 14.21 -11.95
C ASP A 314 2.05 14.28 -12.51
N LEU A 315 1.36 13.15 -12.60
CA LEU A 315 -0.02 13.10 -13.05
C LEU A 315 -0.97 13.83 -12.09
N MET A 316 -0.78 13.69 -10.77
CA MET A 316 -1.53 14.46 -9.77
C MET A 316 -1.33 15.97 -9.93
N ARG A 317 -0.09 16.40 -10.23
CA ARG A 317 0.25 17.81 -10.49
C ARG A 317 -0.50 18.35 -11.70
N GLU A 318 -0.46 17.62 -12.82
CA GLU A 318 -1.16 17.98 -14.06
C GLU A 318 -2.67 18.09 -13.87
N ARG A 319 -3.24 17.27 -12.99
CA ARG A 319 -4.66 17.29 -12.63
C ARG A 319 -5.02 18.34 -11.57
N GLY A 320 -4.06 19.15 -11.12
CA GLY A 320 -4.29 20.19 -10.11
C GLY A 320 -4.66 19.67 -8.71
N LEU A 321 -4.37 18.40 -8.43
CA LEU A 321 -4.57 17.79 -7.12
C LEU A 321 -3.56 18.31 -6.11
N SER A 322 -3.93 18.27 -4.83
CA SER A 322 -3.00 18.59 -3.74
C SER A 322 -1.86 17.57 -3.72
N LEU A 323 -0.62 18.07 -3.72
CA LEU A 323 0.57 17.23 -3.60
C LEU A 323 1.08 17.29 -2.16
N PRO A 324 1.42 16.13 -1.54
CA PRO A 324 2.17 16.15 -0.29
C PRO A 324 3.49 16.90 -0.48
N PRO A 325 3.95 17.67 0.52
CA PRO A 325 5.20 18.40 0.41
C PRO A 325 6.38 17.43 0.26
N PRO A 326 7.38 17.74 -0.60
CA PRO A 326 8.60 16.95 -0.66
C PRO A 326 9.39 17.10 0.64
N GLY A 327 9.92 15.99 1.17
CA GLY A 327 10.73 15.97 2.39
C GLY A 327 12.18 16.39 2.19
N LYS A 328 12.53 17.07 1.10
CA LYS A 328 13.88 17.61 0.92
C LYS A 328 14.00 18.92 1.68
N ASN A 329 14.99 19.00 2.57
CA ASN A 329 15.41 20.25 3.21
C ASN A 329 15.56 21.32 2.12
N SER A 330 14.78 22.40 2.20
CA SER A 330 14.86 23.56 1.28
C SER A 330 16.18 24.37 1.44
N LYS A 331 17.20 23.76 2.05
CA LYS A 331 18.48 24.38 2.45
C LYS A 331 19.72 23.54 2.10
N SER A 332 19.63 22.54 1.22
CA SER A 332 20.80 21.84 0.67
C SER A 332 21.12 22.29 -0.74
#